data_AF-A0A2V6P3W7-F1
#
_entry.id   AF-A0A2V6P3W7-F1
#
_cell.length_a   1.000
_cell.length_b   1.000
_cell.length_c   1.000
_cell.angle_alpha   90.00
_cell.angle_beta   90.00
_cell.angle_gamma   90.00
#
_symmetry.space_group_name_H-M   'P 1'
#
loop_
_entity.id
_entity.type
_entity.pdbx_description
1 polymer ?
#
loop_
_entity_poly.entity_id
_entity_poly.type
_entity_poly.pdbx_seq_one_letter_code
_entity_poly.pdbx_strand_id
1 'polypeptide(L)'
;GSWEGLDKEVIVVNWNFGKRNESLKWFADRGHRQLIAGYYDGPVGQLREWLTAARGVDGVIGVMFTTWQNRYDQIEEFERINARCGWR
;
A
#
# COMPACT_ATOMS: atom_id res chain seq x y z
N GLY A 1 -5.67 -21.47 4.66
CA GLY A 1 -5.89 -20.27 5.51
C GLY A 1 -7.20 -19.63 5.13
N SER A 2 -7.81 -18.83 6.01
CA SER A 2 -9.16 -18.25 5.87
C SER A 2 -9.41 -17.35 4.65
N TRP A 3 -8.38 -17.06 3.86
CA TRP A 3 -8.42 -16.15 2.70
C TRP A 3 -9.17 -16.70 1.49
N GLU A 4 -9.28 -18.03 1.34
CA GLU A 4 -9.96 -18.64 0.19
C GLU A 4 -11.49 -18.41 0.20
N GLY A 5 -12.06 -18.05 1.35
CA GLY A 5 -13.48 -17.71 1.50
C GLY A 5 -13.76 -16.22 1.58
N LEU A 6 -12.74 -15.36 1.45
CA LEU A 6 -12.92 -13.91 1.51
C LEU A 6 -13.60 -13.43 0.21
N ASP A 7 -14.67 -12.66 0.35
CA ASP A 7 -15.33 -12.04 -0.79
C ASP A 7 -14.34 -11.14 -1.56
N LYS A 8 -14.32 -11.24 -2.88
CA LYS A 8 -13.40 -10.49 -3.76
C LYS A 8 -13.60 -8.98 -3.69
N GLU A 9 -14.79 -8.54 -3.29
CA GLU A 9 -15.09 -7.11 -3.11
C GLU A 9 -14.48 -6.51 -1.84
N VAL A 10 -13.97 -7.35 -0.93
CA VAL A 10 -13.20 -6.85 0.21
C VAL A 10 -11.88 -6.26 -0.28
N ILE A 11 -11.73 -4.95 -0.08
CA ILE A 11 -10.48 -4.24 -0.33
C ILE A 11 -9.49 -4.56 0.79
N VAL A 12 -8.32 -5.08 0.43
CA VAL A 12 -7.27 -5.42 1.37
C VAL A 12 -6.39 -4.20 1.61
N VAL A 13 -6.30 -3.75 2.86
CA VAL A 13 -5.28 -2.76 3.24
C VAL A 13 -3.96 -3.49 3.45
N ASN A 14 -3.00 -3.31 2.55
CA ASN A 14 -1.71 -3.99 2.58
C ASN A 14 -0.68 -3.17 3.38
N TRP A 15 -0.19 -3.76 4.46
CA TRP A 15 0.67 -3.13 5.46
C TRP A 15 1.93 -3.96 5.77
N ASN A 16 2.12 -5.08 5.07
CA ASN A 16 3.24 -5.99 5.29
C ASN A 16 4.49 -5.54 4.52
N PHE A 17 5.17 -4.51 5.04
CA PHE A 17 6.32 -3.92 4.34
C PHE A 17 7.46 -4.90 4.07
N GLY A 18 7.76 -5.80 5.02
CA GLY A 18 8.84 -6.79 4.92
C GLY A 18 8.60 -7.87 3.86
N LYS A 19 7.34 -8.12 3.48
CA LYS A 19 6.95 -9.05 2.40
C LYS A 19 6.04 -8.37 1.38
N ARG A 20 6.30 -7.09 1.10
CA ARG A 20 5.43 -6.25 0.26
C ARG A 20 5.19 -6.85 -1.12
N ASN A 21 6.23 -7.35 -1.79
CA ASN A 21 6.12 -7.92 -3.13
C ASN A 21 5.24 -9.17 -3.12
N GLU A 22 5.51 -10.10 -2.20
CA GLU A 22 4.78 -11.35 -2.05
C GLU A 22 3.34 -11.09 -1.65
N SER A 23 3.11 -10.17 -0.71
CA SER A 23 1.77 -9.83 -0.23
C SER A 23 0.94 -9.16 -1.31
N LEU A 24 1.50 -8.21 -2.06
CA LEU A 24 0.81 -7.52 -3.14
C LEU A 24 0.41 -8.50 -4.25
N LYS A 25 1.37 -9.35 -4.67
CA LYS A 25 1.11 -10.39 -5.67
C LYS A 25 0.06 -11.40 -5.18
N TRP A 26 0.16 -11.86 -3.95
CA TRP A 26 -0.73 -12.88 -3.39
C TRP A 26 -2.22 -12.49 -3.43
N PHE A 27 -2.52 -11.23 -3.12
CA PHE A 27 -3.89 -10.71 -3.14
C PHE A 27 -4.34 -10.33 -4.56
N ALA A 28 -3.43 -9.80 -5.39
CA ALA A 28 -3.72 -9.54 -6.80
C ALA A 28 -4.08 -10.83 -7.57
N ASP A 29 -3.32 -11.92 -7.36
CA ASP A 29 -3.57 -13.24 -7.97
C ASP A 29 -4.95 -13.82 -7.58
N ARG A 30 -5.56 -13.33 -6.49
CA ARG A 30 -6.90 -13.74 -6.01
C ARG A 30 -8.01 -12.79 -6.45
N GLY A 31 -7.66 -11.69 -7.11
CA GLY A 31 -8.59 -10.69 -7.61
C GLY A 31 -9.04 -9.66 -6.58
N HIS A 32 -8.33 -9.53 -5.45
CA HIS A 32 -8.65 -8.48 -4.47
C HIS A 32 -8.08 -7.14 -4.90
N ARG A 33 -8.89 -6.09 -4.75
CA ARG A 33 -8.41 -4.71 -4.78
C ARG A 33 -7.62 -4.40 -3.51
N GLN A 34 -6.62 -3.53 -3.63
CA GLN A 34 -5.66 -3.28 -2.57
C GLN A 34 -5.43 -1.79 -2.35
N LEU A 35 -5.44 -1.36 -1.08
CA LEU A 35 -4.97 -0.05 -0.65
C LEU A 35 -3.67 -0.24 0.14
N ILE A 36 -2.60 0.43 -0.24
CA ILE A 36 -1.32 0.28 0.49
C ILE A 36 -1.29 1.22 1.69
N ALA A 37 -0.95 0.71 2.87
CA ALA A 37 -0.59 1.54 4.03
C ALA A 37 0.83 2.12 3.80
N GLY A 38 0.90 3.19 3.01
CA GLY A 38 2.13 3.78 2.52
C GLY A 38 2.92 4.53 3.59
N TYR A 39 2.27 4.90 4.69
CA TYR A 39 2.88 5.54 5.84
C TYR A 39 2.16 5.18 7.14
N TYR A 40 2.94 4.88 8.19
CA TYR A 40 2.52 4.89 9.58
C TYR A 40 3.70 5.15 10.51
N ASP A 41 3.78 6.36 11.09
CA ASP A 41 4.72 6.81 12.14
C ASP A 41 6.23 6.51 11.94
N GLY A 42 6.63 6.03 10.77
CA GLY A 42 7.99 5.64 10.39
C GLY A 42 8.61 6.60 9.37
N PRO A 43 9.64 6.18 8.63
CA PRO A 43 10.24 7.01 7.59
C PRO A 43 9.35 7.09 6.35
N VAL A 44 8.86 8.28 6.01
CA VAL A 44 8.06 8.54 4.79
C VAL A 44 8.76 8.10 3.48
N GLY A 45 10.09 7.99 3.49
CA GLY A 45 10.86 7.45 2.37
C GLY A 45 10.47 6.02 1.94
N GLN A 46 9.96 5.20 2.87
CA GLN A 46 9.50 3.83 2.59
C GLN A 46 8.36 3.77 1.57
N LEU A 47 7.60 4.87 1.39
CA LEU A 47 6.60 4.99 0.34
C LEU A 47 7.19 4.68 -1.04
N ARG A 48 8.43 5.09 -1.33
CA ARG A 48 9.06 4.80 -2.63
C ARG A 48 9.20 3.30 -2.90
N GLU A 49 9.52 2.53 -1.87
CA GLU A 49 9.67 1.08 -1.97
C GLU A 49 8.32 0.38 -2.13
N TRP A 50 7.28 0.86 -1.45
CA TRP A 50 5.90 0.45 -1.70
C TRP A 50 5.47 0.74 -3.13
N LEU A 51 5.74 1.96 -3.61
CA LEU A 51 5.38 2.37 -4.96
C LEU A 51 6.11 1.54 -6.02
N THR A 52 7.36 1.17 -5.75
CA THR A 52 8.14 0.29 -6.62
C THR A 52 7.57 -1.13 -6.64
N ALA A 53 7.24 -1.69 -5.46
CA ALA A 53 6.67 -3.03 -5.33
C ALA A 53 5.30 -3.16 -6.01
N ALA A 54 4.52 -2.09 -6.05
CA ALA A 54 3.19 -2.07 -6.67
C ALA A 54 3.23 -1.91 -8.21
N ARG A 55 4.39 -1.58 -8.82
CA ARG A 55 4.48 -1.41 -10.27
C ARG A 55 4.16 -2.73 -10.98
N GLY A 56 3.14 -2.70 -11.83
CA GLY A 56 2.69 -3.88 -12.58
C GLY A 56 1.89 -4.88 -11.75
N VAL A 57 1.49 -4.54 -10.53
CA VAL A 57 0.54 -5.34 -9.74
C VAL A 57 -0.87 -4.84 -10.00
N ASP A 58 -1.72 -5.71 -10.52
CA ASP A 58 -3.13 -5.39 -10.76
C ASP A 58 -3.90 -5.17 -9.45
N GLY A 59 -4.91 -4.30 -9.51
CA GLY A 59 -5.85 -4.08 -8.41
C GLY A 59 -5.34 -3.19 -7.28
N VAL A 60 -4.13 -2.61 -7.36
CA VAL A 60 -3.69 -1.59 -6.39
C VAL A 60 -4.35 -0.25 -6.72
N ILE A 61 -5.25 0.21 -5.84
CA ILE A 61 -6.11 1.37 -6.09
C ILE A 61 -5.64 2.66 -5.41
N GLY A 62 -4.59 2.61 -4.58
CA GLY A 62 -4.02 3.79 -3.97
C GLY A 62 -3.07 3.50 -2.82
N VAL A 63 -2.62 4.59 -2.21
CA VAL A 63 -1.79 4.60 -0.99
C VAL A 63 -2.48 5.44 0.07
N MET A 64 -2.34 5.03 1.32
CA MET A 64 -2.93 5.67 2.49
C MET A 64 -1.83 6.22 3.39
N PHE A 65 -2.01 7.48 3.81
CA PHE A 65 -1.29 8.05 4.94
C PHE A 65 -2.05 7.74 6.22
N THR A 66 -1.41 7.11 7.20
CA THR A 66 -2.00 6.81 8.51
C THR A 66 -1.02 7.22 9.60
N THR A 67 -1.51 7.69 10.74
CA THR A 67 -0.67 7.95 11.91
C THR A 67 -1.45 7.54 13.16
N TRP A 68 -0.76 6.89 14.10
CA TRP A 68 -1.28 6.56 15.43
C TRP A 68 -0.76 7.52 16.50
N GLN A 69 0.16 8.42 16.13
CA GLN A 69 0.84 9.35 17.03
C GLN A 69 0.46 10.82 16.79
N ASN A 70 -0.56 11.09 15.96
CA ASN A 70 -0.91 12.43 15.50
C ASN A 70 0.26 13.17 14.80
N ARG A 71 1.11 12.41 14.09
CA ARG A 71 2.27 12.93 13.36
C ARG A 71 1.89 13.22 11.91
N TYR A 72 1.52 14.48 11.66
CA TYR A 72 1.07 14.96 10.35
C TYR A 72 2.13 15.79 9.61
N ASP A 73 3.30 16.00 10.22
CA ASP A 73 4.43 16.75 9.67
C ASP A 73 4.97 16.17 8.35
N GLN A 74 4.65 14.90 8.05
CA GLN A 74 5.13 14.19 6.87
C GLN A 74 4.09 14.06 5.76
N ILE A 75 2.93 14.70 5.85
CA ILE A 75 1.91 14.64 4.78
C ILE A 75 2.42 15.28 3.49
N GLU A 76 3.12 16.42 3.55
CA GLU A 76 3.56 17.16 2.35
C GLU A 76 4.63 16.42 1.52
N GLU A 77 5.81 16.15 2.09
CA GLU A 77 6.15 14.76 2.37
C GLU A 77 5.70 13.67 1.37
N PHE A 78 4.81 12.86 1.94
CA PHE A 78 4.12 11.74 1.36
C PHE A 78 3.49 12.08 0.01
N GLU A 79 2.74 13.19 -0.07
CA GLU A 79 2.07 13.60 -1.31
C GLU A 79 3.06 13.93 -2.42
N ARG A 80 4.19 14.57 -2.10
CA ARG A 80 5.22 14.86 -3.09
C ARG A 80 5.85 13.60 -3.65
N ILE A 81 6.10 12.59 -2.81
CA ILE A 81 6.58 11.27 -3.26
C ILE A 81 5.53 10.59 -4.13
N ASN A 82 4.27 10.57 -3.67
CA ASN A 82 3.15 9.96 -4.37
C ASN A 82 2.95 10.56 -5.76
N ALA A 83 2.92 11.90 -5.88
CA ALA A 83 2.75 12.60 -7.14
C ALA A 83 3.89 12.34 -8.15
N ARG A 84 5.12 12.12 -7.67
CA ARG A 84 6.30 11.90 -8.52
C ARG A 84 6.50 10.45 -8.94
N CYS A 85 6.23 9.51 -8.02
CA CYS A 85 6.61 8.10 -8.15
C CYS A 85 5.42 7.16 -8.26
N GLY A 86 4.20 7.65 -8.01
CA GLY A 86 2.96 6.89 -8.13
C GLY A 86 2.69 6.43 -9.55
N TRP A 87 1.71 5.53 -9.69
CA TRP A 87 1.19 5.09 -10.98
C TRP A 87 -0.03 5.94 -11.35
N ARG A 88 -0.13 6.30 -12.64
CA ARG A 88 -1.35 6.83 -13.27
C ARG A 88 -1.88 5.79 -14.22
#